data_AF-A0A1M6SPV1-F1
#
_entry.id   AF-A0A1M6SPV1-F1
#
_cell.length_a   1.000
_cell.length_b   1.000
_cell.length_c   1.000
_cell.angle_alpha   90.00
_cell.angle_beta   90.00
_cell.angle_gamma   90.00
#
_symmetry.space_group_name_H-M   'P 1'
#
loop_
_entity.id
_entity.type
_entity.pdbx_description
1 polymer ?
#
loop_
_entity_poly.entity_id
_entity_poly.type
_entity_poly.pdbx_seq_one_letter_code
_entity_poly.pdbx_strand_id
1 'polypeptide(L)'
;MKYFVFNKPMDYQRGYLENLVCTEHGIQLLKGGQKGVFFSRVLDSGEKEMAWHRMTCAIPVFRTGVHFWIYSAETNEMMWNGAITSIERILQEQLTAAEKRKILSPFLKKEFLNETDVLLHDIKGRYIWFCIEIYSGQEENVGIENMFLYFPAKNWLHYLPSVYEKNRESATFLDQYLSIFQSIYDDFNQRFENSSALLEPAVTEMDFLQFMAEWLNIVNTNIWSEDKLRNLIRMAPAVFRKRGTRQGLLDVIELFTGEPPLIIEQWQIREYRKYSDKKEFLDQLYGTDENTFLILVKEKYCSGKREQEALLNLIQEVSPAHMEARLVALRQYMILGEHTYLGVNSGLGYYKPTRLDGLSLVSLTSIGKQE
;
A
#
# COMPACT_ATOMS: atom_id res chain seq x y z
N MET A 1 -17.47 2.14 -14.85
CA MET A 1 -18.83 1.65 -14.48
C MET A 1 -19.27 2.33 -13.19
N LYS A 2 -20.55 2.67 -12.96
CA LYS A 2 -20.95 3.27 -11.67
C LYS A 2 -21.15 2.15 -10.63
N TYR A 3 -20.86 2.43 -9.38
CA TYR A 3 -21.05 1.47 -8.30
C TYR A 3 -21.34 2.17 -6.97
N PHE A 4 -22.05 1.48 -6.09
CA PHE A 4 -22.08 1.77 -4.67
C PHE A 4 -21.08 0.86 -3.97
N VAL A 5 -20.38 1.41 -2.98
CA VAL A 5 -19.36 0.68 -2.21
C VAL A 5 -19.71 0.71 -0.73
N PHE A 6 -19.48 -0.42 -0.07
CA PHE A 6 -19.45 -0.56 1.38
C PHE A 6 -18.09 -1.14 1.76
N ASN A 7 -17.16 -0.26 2.09
CA ASN A 7 -15.80 -0.64 2.52
C ASN A 7 -15.31 0.15 3.73
N LYS A 8 -16.05 1.17 4.17
CA LYS A 8 -15.72 1.96 5.36
C LYS A 8 -16.76 1.73 6.45
N PRO A 9 -16.38 1.82 7.74
CA PRO A 9 -17.32 1.69 8.86
C PRO A 9 -18.54 2.59 8.74
N MET A 10 -18.36 3.82 8.23
CA MET A 10 -19.46 4.79 8.05
C MET A 10 -20.53 4.33 7.05
N ASP A 11 -20.17 3.51 6.05
CA ASP A 11 -21.15 3.02 5.06
C ASP A 11 -22.08 1.98 5.68
N TYR A 12 -21.55 1.14 6.57
CA TYR A 12 -22.32 0.15 7.32
C TYR A 12 -23.16 0.80 8.43
N GLN A 13 -22.62 1.79 9.15
CA GLN A 13 -23.33 2.50 10.21
C GLN A 13 -24.57 3.28 9.75
N ARG A 14 -24.63 3.66 8.47
CA ARG A 14 -25.83 4.29 7.87
C ARG A 14 -26.96 3.30 7.63
N GLY A 15 -26.69 2.00 7.73
CA GLY A 15 -27.69 0.94 7.71
C GLY A 15 -28.21 0.61 9.11
N TYR A 16 -28.94 -0.49 9.20
CA TYR A 16 -29.39 -1.06 10.47
C TYR A 16 -28.59 -2.33 10.77
N LEU A 17 -28.04 -2.43 11.98
CA LEU A 17 -27.25 -3.57 12.44
C LEU A 17 -27.92 -4.19 13.67
N GLU A 18 -28.08 -5.51 13.66
CA GLU A 18 -28.55 -6.30 14.79
C GLU A 18 -27.52 -7.40 15.07
N ASN A 19 -26.97 -7.44 16.29
CA ASN A 19 -25.92 -8.39 16.71
C ASN A 19 -24.63 -8.39 15.84
N LEU A 20 -24.33 -7.27 15.17
CA LEU A 20 -23.14 -7.08 14.35
C LEU A 20 -22.31 -5.88 14.82
N VAL A 21 -21.01 -5.91 14.55
CA VAL A 21 -20.05 -4.81 14.81
C VAL A 21 -19.41 -4.38 13.50
N CYS A 22 -19.25 -3.08 13.30
CA CYS A 22 -18.48 -2.52 12.20
C CYS A 22 -16.99 -2.57 12.53
N THR A 23 -16.19 -3.12 11.63
CA THR A 23 -14.73 -3.17 11.67
C THR A 23 -14.15 -2.27 10.58
N GLU A 24 -12.82 -2.11 10.53
CA GLU A 24 -12.17 -1.30 9.49
C GLU A 24 -12.44 -1.81 8.07
N HIS A 25 -12.67 -3.13 7.91
CA HIS A 25 -12.80 -3.79 6.61
C HIS A 25 -14.25 -4.21 6.27
N GLY A 26 -15.17 -4.22 7.24
CA GLY A 26 -16.53 -4.67 7.02
C GLY A 26 -17.40 -4.82 8.26
N ILE A 27 -18.34 -5.76 8.23
CA ILE A 27 -19.23 -6.10 9.35
C ILE A 27 -18.91 -7.50 9.85
N GLN A 28 -18.84 -7.66 11.16
CA GLN A 28 -18.55 -8.93 11.82
C GLN A 28 -19.58 -9.23 12.91
N LEU A 29 -19.78 -10.51 13.16
CA LEU A 29 -20.70 -11.00 14.17
C LEU A 29 -20.11 -10.78 15.58
N LEU A 30 -20.93 -10.36 16.54
CA LEU A 30 -20.49 -10.18 17.93
C LEU A 30 -19.93 -11.49 18.51
N LYS A 31 -18.88 -11.41 19.34
CA LYS A 31 -18.28 -12.61 19.97
C LYS A 31 -19.33 -13.42 20.73
N GLY A 32 -19.50 -14.69 20.36
CA GLY A 32 -20.48 -15.60 20.94
C GLY A 32 -21.91 -15.46 20.41
N GLY A 33 -22.16 -14.56 19.46
CA GLY A 33 -23.44 -14.49 18.74
C GLY A 33 -23.62 -15.68 17.80
N GLN A 34 -24.85 -16.14 17.64
CA GLN A 34 -25.20 -17.18 16.66
C GLN A 34 -25.72 -16.59 15.34
N LYS A 35 -26.31 -15.39 15.40
CA LYS A 35 -26.97 -14.74 14.27
C LYS A 35 -26.80 -13.23 14.35
N GLY A 36 -26.42 -12.62 13.23
CA GLY A 36 -26.41 -11.17 13.03
C GLY A 36 -27.17 -10.79 11.77
N VAL A 37 -27.78 -9.60 11.76
CA VAL A 37 -28.55 -9.08 10.63
C VAL A 37 -28.11 -7.67 10.28
N PHE A 38 -27.88 -7.43 9.00
CA PHE A 38 -27.58 -6.13 8.44
C PHE A 38 -28.63 -5.74 7.41
N PHE A 39 -29.16 -4.52 7.49
CA PHE A 39 -29.87 -3.89 6.38
C PHE A 39 -29.05 -2.71 5.87
N SER A 40 -28.85 -2.66 4.56
CA SER A 40 -28.23 -1.51 3.92
C SER A 40 -29.13 -0.27 4.01
N ARG A 41 -28.53 0.91 3.85
CA ARG A 41 -29.29 2.10 3.44
C ARG A 41 -29.97 1.86 2.09
N VAL A 42 -31.01 2.64 1.80
CA VAL A 42 -31.58 2.69 0.44
C VAL A 42 -30.58 3.36 -0.50
N LEU A 43 -30.32 2.73 -1.64
CA LEU A 43 -29.44 3.21 -2.68
C LEU A 43 -30.29 3.71 -3.85
N ASP A 44 -30.08 4.97 -4.25
CA ASP A 44 -30.82 5.62 -5.34
C ASP A 44 -29.95 5.72 -6.59
N SER A 45 -30.37 5.07 -7.68
CA SER A 45 -29.68 5.17 -8.97
C SER A 45 -29.91 6.50 -9.70
N GLY A 46 -30.95 7.25 -9.31
CA GLY A 46 -31.38 8.51 -9.92
C GLY A 46 -32.23 8.37 -11.19
N GLU A 47 -32.28 7.18 -11.79
CA GLU A 47 -33.01 6.92 -13.04
C GLU A 47 -34.14 5.91 -12.81
N LYS A 48 -35.25 6.11 -13.52
CA LYS A 48 -36.40 5.21 -13.49
C LYS A 48 -36.10 3.92 -14.25
N GLU A 49 -36.71 2.82 -13.82
CA GLU A 49 -36.53 1.49 -14.45
C GLU A 49 -35.07 1.02 -14.54
N MET A 50 -34.21 1.49 -13.63
CA MET A 50 -32.79 1.14 -13.60
C MET A 50 -32.60 -0.38 -13.52
N ALA A 51 -31.82 -0.95 -14.44
CA ALA A 51 -31.38 -2.34 -14.39
C ALA A 51 -30.07 -2.45 -13.60
N TRP A 52 -30.06 -3.27 -12.56
CA TRP A 52 -28.88 -3.48 -11.70
C TRP A 52 -27.95 -4.54 -12.32
N HIS A 53 -26.64 -4.35 -12.21
CA HIS A 53 -25.68 -5.22 -12.90
C HIS A 53 -25.31 -6.45 -12.08
N ARG A 54 -24.62 -6.22 -10.96
CA ARG A 54 -23.93 -7.26 -10.20
C ARG A 54 -23.71 -6.78 -8.77
N MET A 55 -23.77 -7.71 -7.83
CA MET A 55 -23.33 -7.50 -6.45
C MET A 55 -22.16 -8.42 -6.16
N THR A 56 -21.09 -7.87 -5.60
CA THR A 56 -19.93 -8.65 -5.14
C THR A 56 -19.65 -8.36 -3.67
N CYS A 57 -19.10 -9.34 -2.95
CA CYS A 57 -18.67 -9.21 -1.57
C CYS A 57 -17.56 -10.20 -1.23
N ALA A 58 -16.83 -9.95 -0.15
CA ALA A 58 -15.86 -10.88 0.41
C ALA A 58 -16.42 -11.49 1.70
N ILE A 59 -16.35 -12.82 1.80
CA ILE A 59 -16.68 -13.58 3.01
C ILE A 59 -15.36 -14.21 3.50
N PRO A 60 -14.70 -13.65 4.53
CA PRO A 60 -13.38 -14.12 4.96
C PRO A 60 -13.36 -15.56 5.45
N VAL A 61 -14.49 -16.06 5.96
CA VAL A 61 -14.59 -17.38 6.58
C VAL A 61 -15.56 -18.28 5.79
N PHE A 62 -15.01 -19.33 5.17
CA PHE A 62 -15.69 -20.14 4.16
C PHE A 62 -16.88 -20.98 4.67
N ARG A 63 -16.98 -21.30 5.97
CA ARG A 63 -18.06 -22.14 6.52
C ARG A 63 -19.17 -21.36 7.20
N THR A 64 -19.23 -20.06 6.94
CA THR A 64 -20.26 -19.19 7.48
C THR A 64 -21.51 -19.27 6.63
N GLY A 65 -22.67 -19.33 7.28
CA GLY A 65 -23.95 -19.26 6.58
C GLY A 65 -24.29 -17.79 6.36
N VAL A 66 -24.29 -17.32 5.13
CA VAL A 66 -24.67 -15.95 4.79
C VAL A 66 -25.86 -16.00 3.84
N HIS A 67 -26.94 -15.36 4.24
CA HIS A 67 -28.15 -15.25 3.43
C HIS A 67 -28.37 -13.80 3.03
N PHE A 68 -28.53 -13.57 1.73
CA PHE A 68 -28.80 -12.26 1.16
C PHE A 68 -30.25 -12.17 0.67
N TRP A 69 -30.89 -11.04 0.94
CA TRP A 69 -32.17 -10.65 0.34
C TRP A 69 -32.01 -9.32 -0.36
N ILE A 70 -32.36 -9.26 -1.63
CA ILE A 70 -32.29 -8.06 -2.46
C ILE A 70 -33.70 -7.54 -2.71
N TYR A 71 -33.89 -6.26 -2.39
CA TYR A 71 -35.15 -5.55 -2.54
C TYR A 71 -34.98 -4.41 -3.53
N SER A 72 -35.99 -4.18 -4.37
CA SER A 72 -35.97 -3.04 -5.30
C SER A 72 -37.36 -2.45 -5.49
N ALA A 73 -37.40 -1.12 -5.62
CA ALA A 73 -38.61 -0.35 -5.82
C ALA A 73 -38.38 0.83 -6.77
N GLU A 74 -39.45 1.28 -7.41
CA GLU A 74 -39.42 2.45 -8.29
C GLU A 74 -39.56 3.78 -7.53
N THR A 75 -40.24 3.73 -6.38
CA THR A 75 -40.46 4.86 -5.48
C THR A 75 -39.91 4.54 -4.10
N ASN A 76 -39.37 5.54 -3.41
CA ASN A 76 -38.93 5.42 -2.02
C ASN A 76 -40.10 5.51 -1.01
N GLU A 77 -41.34 5.53 -1.48
CA GLU A 77 -42.54 5.70 -0.67
C GLU A 77 -43.38 4.43 -0.68
N MET A 78 -43.94 4.09 0.48
CA MET A 78 -44.90 3.00 0.62
C MET A 78 -45.97 3.33 1.66
N MET A 79 -47.15 2.72 1.53
CA MET A 79 -48.21 2.86 2.52
C MET A 79 -47.96 1.90 3.70
N TRP A 80 -47.80 2.46 4.90
CA TRP A 80 -47.58 1.71 6.12
C TRP A 80 -48.44 2.30 7.26
N ASN A 81 -49.18 1.45 7.96
CA ASN A 81 -50.12 1.84 9.03
C ASN A 81 -51.10 2.97 8.64
N GLY A 82 -51.54 2.99 7.38
CA GLY A 82 -52.48 4.00 6.86
C GLY A 82 -51.86 5.35 6.49
N ALA A 83 -50.53 5.49 6.56
CA ALA A 83 -49.80 6.69 6.16
C ALA A 83 -48.76 6.39 5.07
N ILE A 84 -48.48 7.38 4.21
CA ILE A 84 -47.37 7.29 3.24
C ILE A 84 -46.07 7.55 4.00
N THR A 85 -45.18 6.56 4.01
CA THR A 85 -43.89 6.60 4.72
C THR A 85 -42.76 6.27 3.76
N SER A 86 -41.57 6.84 3.96
CA SER A 86 -40.39 6.49 3.17
C SER A 86 -39.76 5.17 3.62
N ILE A 87 -39.27 4.37 2.69
CA ILE A 87 -38.60 3.08 2.97
C ILE A 87 -37.36 3.32 3.86
N GLU A 88 -36.62 4.40 3.62
CA GLU A 88 -35.51 4.82 4.48
C GLU A 88 -35.92 5.00 5.93
N ARG A 89 -37.08 5.61 6.19
CA ARG A 89 -37.55 5.84 7.56
C ARG A 89 -37.84 4.50 8.25
N ILE A 90 -38.50 3.58 7.57
CA ILE A 90 -38.80 2.23 8.10
C ILE A 90 -37.51 1.47 8.45
N LEU A 91 -36.46 1.63 7.66
CA LEU A 91 -35.15 1.04 7.96
C LEU A 91 -34.48 1.68 9.19
N GLN A 92 -34.77 2.96 9.48
CA GLN A 92 -34.26 3.69 10.65
C GLN A 92 -35.12 3.52 11.92
N GLU A 93 -36.40 3.17 11.79
CA GLU A 93 -37.30 2.90 12.94
C GLU A 93 -36.75 1.78 13.83
N GLN A 94 -37.03 1.85 15.13
CA GLN A 94 -36.62 0.84 16.12
C GLN A 94 -37.53 -0.41 16.09
N LEU A 95 -37.57 -1.05 14.92
CA LEU A 95 -38.21 -2.36 14.71
C LEU A 95 -37.16 -3.45 14.68
N THR A 96 -37.54 -4.68 15.03
CA THR A 96 -36.65 -5.86 14.90
C THR A 96 -36.39 -6.18 13.43
N ALA A 97 -35.27 -6.84 13.10
CA ALA A 97 -35.00 -7.24 11.72
C ALA A 97 -36.11 -8.14 11.13
N ALA A 98 -36.74 -8.99 11.94
CA ALA A 98 -37.84 -9.85 11.51
C ALA A 98 -39.08 -9.05 11.07
N GLU A 99 -39.44 -8.02 11.82
CA GLU A 99 -40.56 -7.12 11.48
C GLU A 99 -40.26 -6.32 10.22
N LYS A 100 -39.05 -5.76 10.11
CA LYS A 100 -38.60 -5.04 8.90
C LYS A 100 -38.69 -5.92 7.66
N ARG A 101 -38.25 -7.18 7.73
CA ARG A 101 -38.38 -8.13 6.60
C ARG A 101 -39.84 -8.40 6.24
N LYS A 102 -40.72 -8.58 7.22
CA LYS A 102 -42.15 -8.81 6.94
C LYS A 102 -42.77 -7.62 6.21
N ILE A 103 -42.44 -6.41 6.65
CA ILE A 103 -42.92 -5.16 6.05
C ILE A 103 -42.38 -4.98 4.62
N LEU A 104 -41.10 -5.31 4.38
CA LEU A 104 -40.43 -5.11 3.09
C LEU A 104 -40.60 -6.28 2.11
N SER A 105 -41.25 -7.37 2.54
CA SER A 105 -41.50 -8.57 1.72
C SER A 105 -42.11 -8.30 0.34
N PRO A 106 -43.00 -7.30 0.11
CA PRO A 106 -43.54 -7.04 -1.23
C PRO A 106 -42.49 -6.55 -2.23
N PHE A 107 -41.37 -6.01 -1.74
CA PHE A 107 -40.28 -5.47 -2.58
C PHE A 107 -39.16 -6.46 -2.80
N LEU A 108 -39.24 -7.67 -2.22
CA LEU A 108 -38.24 -8.72 -2.39
C LEU A 108 -38.20 -9.16 -3.85
N LYS A 109 -37.01 -9.15 -4.45
CA LYS A 109 -36.79 -9.56 -5.85
C LYS A 109 -35.96 -10.83 -5.96
N LYS A 110 -34.96 -11.00 -5.09
CA LYS A 110 -34.01 -12.11 -5.17
C LYS A 110 -33.47 -12.46 -3.80
N GLU A 111 -33.22 -13.74 -3.58
CA GLU A 111 -32.51 -14.25 -2.40
C GLU A 111 -31.49 -15.30 -2.82
N PHE A 112 -30.38 -15.39 -2.09
CA PHE A 112 -29.30 -16.33 -2.37
C PHE A 112 -28.45 -16.60 -1.12
N LEU A 113 -27.78 -17.75 -1.11
CA LEU A 113 -27.02 -18.27 0.03
C LEU A 113 -25.54 -18.43 -0.33
N ASN A 114 -24.65 -17.86 0.47
CA ASN A 114 -23.20 -18.00 0.37
C ASN A 114 -22.56 -17.59 -0.98
N GLU A 115 -23.31 -16.94 -1.87
CA GLU A 115 -22.78 -16.43 -3.13
C GLU A 115 -22.06 -15.10 -2.89
N THR A 116 -20.77 -15.04 -3.21
CA THR A 116 -19.96 -13.83 -3.11
C THR A 116 -20.09 -12.94 -4.33
N ASP A 117 -20.67 -13.47 -5.41
CA ASP A 117 -20.79 -12.81 -6.70
C ASP A 117 -22.10 -13.20 -7.38
N VAL A 118 -23.00 -12.23 -7.53
CA VAL A 118 -24.35 -12.46 -8.07
C VAL A 118 -24.71 -11.41 -9.11
N LEU A 119 -25.17 -11.87 -10.27
CA LEU A 119 -25.75 -11.04 -11.32
C LEU A 119 -27.18 -10.61 -10.95
N LEU A 120 -27.51 -9.34 -11.21
CA LEU A 120 -28.78 -8.72 -10.86
C LEU A 120 -29.56 -8.20 -12.08
N HIS A 121 -29.25 -8.68 -13.29
CA HIS A 121 -29.87 -8.23 -14.54
C HIS A 121 -31.40 -8.39 -14.57
N ASP A 122 -31.91 -9.31 -13.76
CA ASP A 122 -33.34 -9.56 -13.56
C ASP A 122 -34.03 -8.53 -12.64
N ILE A 123 -33.27 -7.68 -11.96
CA ILE A 123 -33.78 -6.70 -11.00
C ILE A 123 -33.83 -5.32 -11.64
N LYS A 124 -35.04 -4.75 -11.68
CA LYS A 124 -35.29 -3.38 -12.13
C LYS A 124 -35.95 -2.54 -11.06
N GLY A 125 -35.51 -1.29 -10.96
CA GLY A 125 -36.13 -0.26 -10.12
C GLY A 125 -35.12 0.83 -9.73
N ARG A 126 -35.59 2.07 -9.64
CA ARG A 126 -34.76 3.22 -9.26
C ARG A 126 -33.99 3.01 -7.95
N TYR A 127 -34.66 2.45 -6.94
CA TYR A 127 -34.11 2.22 -5.60
C TYR A 127 -33.81 0.74 -5.38
N ILE A 128 -32.72 0.47 -4.66
CA ILE A 128 -32.35 -0.88 -4.22
C ILE A 128 -31.81 -0.85 -2.79
N TRP A 129 -32.08 -1.90 -2.04
CA TRP A 129 -31.49 -2.13 -0.73
C TRP A 129 -31.42 -3.63 -0.49
N PHE A 130 -30.60 -4.04 0.48
CA PHE A 130 -30.40 -5.45 0.76
C PHE A 130 -30.35 -5.72 2.26
N CYS A 131 -30.75 -6.94 2.61
CA CYS A 131 -30.64 -7.49 3.95
C CYS A 131 -29.66 -8.66 3.89
N ILE A 132 -28.81 -8.78 4.91
CA ILE A 132 -27.86 -9.86 5.04
C ILE A 132 -28.01 -10.47 6.42
N GLU A 133 -28.23 -11.77 6.48
CA GLU A 133 -28.18 -12.54 7.71
C GLU A 133 -26.94 -13.40 7.73
N ILE A 134 -26.15 -13.25 8.78
CA ILE A 134 -24.92 -13.96 9.00
C ILE A 134 -25.17 -14.93 10.15
N TYR A 135 -24.87 -16.21 9.91
CA TYR A 135 -25.00 -17.31 10.85
C TYR A 135 -23.60 -17.84 11.19
N SER A 136 -23.28 -17.87 12.48
CA SER A 136 -22.05 -18.50 12.97
C SER A 136 -22.35 -19.88 13.54
N GLY A 137 -21.48 -20.84 13.22
CA GLY A 137 -21.44 -22.15 13.87
C GLY A 137 -20.59 -22.08 15.14
N GLN A 138 -19.26 -22.20 14.99
CA GLN A 138 -18.27 -22.13 16.07
C GLN A 138 -17.03 -21.30 15.67
N GLU A 139 -17.09 -20.61 14.54
CA GLU A 139 -15.96 -19.88 13.99
C GLU A 139 -15.90 -18.46 14.57
N GLU A 140 -14.68 -17.99 14.83
CA GLU A 140 -14.42 -16.60 15.19
C GLU A 140 -14.25 -15.76 13.93
N ASN A 141 -14.57 -14.46 14.01
CA ASN A 141 -14.41 -13.48 12.92
C ASN A 141 -15.28 -13.73 11.68
N VAL A 142 -16.49 -14.25 11.89
CA VAL A 142 -17.51 -14.42 10.85
C VAL A 142 -18.07 -13.06 10.43
N GLY A 143 -17.92 -12.70 9.16
CA GLY A 143 -18.30 -11.38 8.67
C GLY A 143 -18.33 -11.25 7.15
N ILE A 144 -18.64 -10.05 6.68
CA ILE A 144 -18.66 -9.66 5.27
C ILE A 144 -17.86 -8.38 5.12
N GLU A 145 -17.04 -8.34 4.07
CA GLU A 145 -16.16 -7.24 3.75
C GLU A 145 -16.35 -6.81 2.29
N ASN A 146 -15.95 -5.58 1.98
CA ASN A 146 -15.81 -5.08 0.60
C ASN A 146 -17.01 -5.39 -0.31
N MET A 147 -18.20 -4.88 0.03
CA MET A 147 -19.36 -5.05 -0.84
C MET A 147 -19.43 -3.98 -1.92
N PHE A 148 -19.68 -4.42 -3.16
CA PHE A 148 -19.90 -3.54 -4.30
C PHE A 148 -21.21 -3.89 -4.98
N LEU A 149 -21.94 -2.84 -5.38
CA LEU A 149 -23.16 -2.96 -6.17
C LEU A 149 -23.03 -2.12 -7.43
N TYR A 150 -22.95 -2.78 -8.58
CA TYR A 150 -22.66 -2.15 -9.86
C TYR A 150 -23.94 -1.85 -10.66
N PHE A 151 -23.94 -0.71 -11.36
CA PHE A 151 -25.04 -0.27 -12.22
C PHE A 151 -24.55 0.78 -13.26
N PRO A 152 -25.30 1.03 -14.34
CA PRO A 152 -26.38 0.20 -14.89
C PRO A 152 -25.86 -1.13 -15.43
N ALA A 153 -26.74 -2.13 -15.55
CA ALA A 153 -26.47 -3.32 -16.34
C ALA A 153 -26.28 -2.93 -17.81
N LYS A 154 -25.12 -3.25 -18.37
CA LYS A 154 -24.85 -3.08 -19.80
C LYS A 154 -24.94 -4.43 -20.47
N ASN A 155 -26.07 -4.73 -21.09
CA ASN A 155 -26.22 -6.00 -21.79
C ASN A 155 -25.30 -6.03 -23.04
N TRP A 156 -24.40 -7.01 -23.11
CA TRP A 156 -23.53 -7.20 -24.27
C TRP A 156 -24.31 -7.56 -25.54
N LEU A 157 -25.53 -8.07 -25.40
CA LEU A 157 -26.44 -8.38 -26.51
C LEU A 157 -26.69 -7.18 -27.42
N HIS A 158 -26.71 -5.95 -26.87
CA HIS A 158 -26.91 -4.73 -27.66
C HIS A 158 -25.76 -4.40 -28.62
N TYR A 159 -24.58 -4.98 -28.41
CA TYR A 159 -23.46 -4.87 -29.35
C TYR A 159 -23.52 -5.92 -30.47
N LEU A 160 -24.41 -6.90 -30.36
CA LEU A 160 -24.61 -7.92 -31.38
C LEU A 160 -25.67 -7.49 -32.40
N PRO A 161 -25.66 -8.06 -33.62
CA PRO A 161 -26.70 -7.80 -34.61
C PRO A 161 -28.10 -8.10 -34.07
N SER A 162 -29.08 -7.27 -34.43
CA SER A 162 -30.48 -7.36 -33.97
C SER A 162 -31.18 -8.69 -34.26
N VAL A 163 -30.61 -9.54 -35.13
CA VAL A 163 -31.09 -10.92 -35.37
C VAL A 163 -31.10 -11.75 -34.08
N TYR A 164 -30.15 -11.51 -33.17
CA TYR A 164 -30.05 -12.22 -31.90
C TYR A 164 -31.07 -11.75 -30.84
N GLU A 165 -31.68 -10.58 -31.02
CA GLU A 165 -32.72 -10.03 -30.11
C GLU A 165 -34.14 -10.46 -30.50
N LYS A 166 -34.33 -11.03 -31.71
CA LYS A 166 -35.68 -11.30 -32.26
C LYS A 166 -36.49 -12.32 -31.46
N ASN A 167 -35.83 -13.37 -30.98
CA ASN A 167 -36.48 -14.39 -30.16
C ASN A 167 -36.16 -14.12 -28.69
N ARG A 168 -37.19 -13.83 -27.88
CA ARG A 168 -37.02 -13.52 -26.45
C ARG A 168 -36.31 -14.63 -25.68
N GLU A 169 -36.66 -15.90 -25.92
CA GLU A 169 -36.05 -17.02 -25.19
C GLU A 169 -34.56 -17.15 -25.52
N SER A 170 -34.22 -17.08 -26.81
CA SER A 170 -32.83 -17.13 -27.26
C SER A 170 -32.02 -15.91 -26.80
N ALA A 171 -32.63 -14.73 -26.79
CA ALA A 171 -32.03 -13.49 -26.32
C ALA A 171 -31.72 -13.55 -24.81
N THR A 172 -32.66 -14.03 -23.98
CA THR A 172 -32.45 -14.18 -22.54
C THR A 172 -31.37 -15.21 -22.22
N PHE A 173 -31.35 -16.35 -22.93
CA PHE A 173 -30.27 -17.32 -22.78
C PHE A 173 -28.91 -16.73 -23.17
N LEU A 174 -28.85 -16.05 -24.32
CA LEU A 174 -27.59 -15.48 -24.82
C LEU A 174 -27.07 -14.36 -23.91
N ASP A 175 -27.95 -13.52 -23.37
CA ASP A 175 -27.63 -12.51 -22.37
C ASP A 175 -27.00 -13.14 -21.12
N GLN A 176 -27.65 -14.16 -20.54
CA GLN A 176 -27.11 -14.90 -19.39
C GLN A 176 -25.78 -15.59 -19.72
N TYR A 177 -25.63 -16.18 -20.91
CA TYR A 177 -24.36 -16.78 -21.32
C TYR A 177 -23.24 -15.73 -21.46
N LEU A 178 -23.51 -14.60 -22.10
CA LEU A 178 -22.54 -13.51 -22.28
C LEU A 178 -22.18 -12.82 -20.97
N SER A 179 -23.11 -12.78 -20.01
CA SER A 179 -22.90 -12.17 -18.69
C SER A 179 -21.70 -12.76 -17.93
N ILE A 180 -21.38 -14.04 -18.17
CA ILE A 180 -20.21 -14.72 -17.60
C ILE A 180 -18.90 -14.14 -18.14
N PHE A 181 -18.82 -13.92 -19.45
CA PHE A 181 -17.64 -13.31 -20.06
C PHE A 181 -17.56 -11.83 -19.74
N GLN A 182 -18.72 -11.18 -19.65
CA GLN A 182 -18.82 -9.79 -19.28
C GLN A 182 -18.30 -9.55 -17.87
N SER A 183 -18.68 -10.36 -16.87
CA SER A 183 -18.20 -10.19 -15.51
C SER A 183 -16.67 -10.29 -15.43
N ILE A 184 -16.09 -11.27 -16.11
CA ILE A 184 -14.63 -11.44 -16.22
C ILE A 184 -13.98 -10.21 -16.86
N TYR A 185 -14.54 -9.71 -17.97
CA TYR A 185 -13.99 -8.56 -18.68
C TYR A 185 -14.13 -7.26 -17.87
N ASP A 186 -15.25 -7.07 -17.17
CA ASP A 186 -15.48 -5.95 -16.26
C ASP A 186 -14.46 -5.98 -15.11
N ASP A 187 -14.17 -7.15 -14.53
CA ASP A 187 -13.14 -7.31 -13.50
C ASP A 187 -11.74 -6.96 -14.01
N PHE A 188 -11.39 -7.39 -15.23
CA PHE A 188 -10.13 -6.98 -15.87
C PHE A 188 -10.05 -5.48 -16.12
N ASN A 189 -11.12 -4.87 -16.64
CA ASN A 189 -11.15 -3.42 -16.85
C ASN A 189 -11.02 -2.66 -15.54
N GLN A 190 -11.69 -3.11 -14.47
CA GLN A 190 -11.57 -2.47 -13.16
C GLN A 190 -10.14 -2.56 -12.63
N ARG A 191 -9.46 -3.71 -12.80
CA ARG A 191 -8.04 -3.84 -12.43
C ARG A 191 -7.15 -2.94 -13.28
N PHE A 192 -7.43 -2.80 -14.57
CA PHE A 192 -6.69 -1.92 -15.48
C PHE A 192 -6.91 -0.44 -15.15
N GLU A 193 -8.16 0.00 -14.92
CA GLU A 193 -8.47 1.38 -14.52
C GLU A 193 -7.77 1.76 -13.21
N ASN A 194 -7.60 0.81 -12.29
CA ASN A 194 -6.88 1.01 -11.04
C ASN A 194 -5.37 0.74 -11.14
N SER A 195 -4.84 0.40 -12.32
CA SER A 195 -3.42 0.04 -12.47
C SER A 195 -2.49 1.22 -12.21
N SER A 196 -2.98 2.46 -12.31
CA SER A 196 -2.19 3.65 -11.96
C SER A 196 -1.78 3.65 -10.49
N ALA A 197 -2.54 3.01 -9.59
CA ALA A 197 -2.15 2.83 -8.20
C ALA A 197 -0.89 1.98 -8.05
N LEU A 198 -0.60 1.09 -9.02
CA LEU A 198 0.65 0.33 -9.07
C LEU A 198 1.85 1.22 -9.41
N LEU A 199 1.66 2.43 -9.91
CA LEU A 199 2.77 3.37 -10.16
C LEU A 199 3.03 4.31 -8.98
N GLU A 200 2.27 4.18 -7.88
CA GLU A 200 2.43 5.02 -6.69
C GLU A 200 3.38 4.35 -5.67
N PRO A 201 4.63 4.81 -5.52
CA PRO A 201 5.62 4.16 -4.65
C PRO A 201 5.21 4.15 -3.17
N ALA A 202 4.22 4.93 -2.74
CA ALA A 202 3.72 4.91 -1.37
C ALA A 202 2.83 3.70 -1.05
N VAL A 203 2.19 3.08 -2.05
CA VAL A 203 1.12 2.08 -1.83
C VAL A 203 1.46 0.72 -2.46
N THR A 204 2.36 0.69 -3.43
CA THR A 204 2.73 -0.53 -4.17
C THR A 204 3.35 -1.61 -3.30
N GLU A 205 3.18 -2.89 -3.63
CA GLU A 205 3.91 -3.96 -2.98
C GLU A 205 5.42 -3.93 -3.32
N MET A 206 6.24 -4.60 -2.49
CA MET A 206 7.70 -4.63 -2.65
C MET A 206 8.12 -5.16 -4.03
N ASP A 207 7.49 -6.22 -4.52
CA ASP A 207 7.88 -6.83 -5.80
C ASP A 207 7.70 -5.85 -6.97
N PHE A 208 6.60 -5.10 -6.97
CA PHE A 208 6.37 -4.07 -7.98
C PHE A 208 7.28 -2.85 -7.77
N LEU A 209 7.61 -2.53 -6.51
CA LEU A 209 8.59 -1.50 -6.19
C LEU A 209 9.97 -1.82 -6.76
N GLN A 210 10.40 -3.08 -6.68
CA GLN A 210 11.65 -3.55 -7.29
C GLN A 210 11.59 -3.47 -8.82
N PHE A 211 10.48 -3.87 -9.43
CA PHE A 211 10.28 -3.71 -10.87
C PHE A 211 10.34 -2.24 -11.33
N MET A 212 9.75 -1.30 -10.57
CA MET A 212 9.89 0.14 -10.85
C MET A 212 11.34 0.62 -10.69
N ALA A 213 12.08 0.05 -9.73
CA ALA A 213 13.49 0.38 -9.54
C ALA A 213 14.34 -0.06 -10.75
N GLU A 214 14.03 -1.19 -11.38
CA GLU A 214 14.67 -1.65 -12.61
C GLU A 214 14.49 -0.64 -13.75
N TRP A 215 13.29 -0.05 -13.91
CA TRP A 215 13.04 1.01 -14.90
C TRP A 215 13.91 2.24 -14.70
N LEU A 216 14.25 2.51 -13.44
CA LEU A 216 15.11 3.60 -13.02
C LEU A 216 16.59 3.22 -13.01
N ASN A 217 16.94 2.01 -13.47
CA ASN A 217 18.30 1.48 -13.46
C ASN A 217 18.92 1.48 -12.04
N ILE A 218 18.11 1.19 -11.02
CA ILE A 218 18.54 0.94 -9.64
C ILE A 218 18.70 -0.58 -9.51
N VAL A 219 19.94 -1.06 -9.67
CA VAL A 219 20.22 -2.50 -9.81
C VAL A 219 20.20 -3.23 -8.47
N ASN A 220 20.66 -2.55 -7.42
CA ASN A 220 20.86 -3.16 -6.11
C ASN A 220 19.73 -2.88 -5.11
N THR A 221 18.48 -3.21 -5.49
CA THR A 221 17.28 -2.98 -4.65
C THR A 221 17.35 -3.68 -3.29
N ASN A 222 17.95 -4.86 -3.23
CA ASN A 222 18.09 -5.69 -2.00
C ASN A 222 18.92 -5.05 -0.88
N ILE A 223 19.65 -3.98 -1.18
CA ILE A 223 20.45 -3.23 -0.20
C ILE A 223 19.56 -2.27 0.60
N TRP A 224 18.42 -1.86 0.04
CA TRP A 224 17.55 -0.86 0.61
C TRP A 224 16.48 -1.51 1.49
N SER A 225 16.16 -0.87 2.62
CA SER A 225 14.90 -1.16 3.30
C SER A 225 13.74 -0.65 2.47
N GLU A 226 12.56 -1.23 2.67
CA GLU A 226 11.34 -0.88 1.91
C GLU A 226 11.08 0.63 1.91
N ASP A 227 11.05 1.26 3.08
CA ASP A 227 10.82 2.70 3.22
C ASP A 227 11.86 3.54 2.47
N LYS A 228 13.14 3.13 2.51
CA LYS A 228 14.21 3.85 1.83
C LYS A 228 14.12 3.67 0.32
N LEU A 229 13.76 2.48 -0.16
CA LEU A 229 13.56 2.23 -1.60
C LEU A 229 12.39 3.04 -2.14
N ARG A 230 11.27 3.11 -1.40
CA ARG A 230 10.12 3.97 -1.76
C ARG A 230 10.53 5.43 -1.85
N ASN A 231 11.28 5.91 -0.87
CA ASN A 231 11.80 7.28 -0.87
C ASN A 231 12.77 7.53 -2.03
N LEU A 232 13.66 6.57 -2.34
CA LEU A 232 14.60 6.66 -3.45
C LEU A 232 13.86 6.78 -4.78
N ILE A 233 12.87 5.92 -5.04
CA ILE A 233 12.08 5.94 -6.28
C ILE A 233 11.32 7.27 -6.40
N ARG A 234 10.74 7.77 -5.30
CA ARG A 234 10.06 9.08 -5.29
C ARG A 234 11.02 10.23 -5.61
N MET A 235 12.25 10.18 -5.07
CA MET A 235 13.27 11.21 -5.27
C MET A 235 14.09 11.02 -6.56
N ALA A 236 13.97 9.87 -7.21
CA ALA A 236 14.79 9.45 -8.33
C ALA A 236 14.89 10.50 -9.45
N PRO A 237 13.79 11.15 -9.91
CA PRO A 237 13.90 12.18 -10.95
C PRO A 237 14.78 13.37 -10.55
N ALA A 238 14.75 13.77 -9.28
CA ALA A 238 15.58 14.87 -8.78
C ALA A 238 17.04 14.43 -8.58
N VAL A 239 17.25 13.22 -8.07
CA VAL A 239 18.58 12.63 -7.85
C VAL A 239 19.28 12.40 -9.20
N PHE A 240 18.60 11.83 -10.19
CA PHE A 240 19.20 11.53 -11.49
C PHE A 240 19.61 12.78 -12.27
N ARG A 241 18.92 13.90 -12.10
CA ARG A 241 19.36 15.19 -12.66
C ARG A 241 20.70 15.68 -12.08
N LYS A 242 21.05 15.24 -10.87
CA LYS A 242 22.28 15.60 -10.17
C LYS A 242 23.31 14.47 -10.18
N ARG A 243 23.07 13.38 -10.91
CA ARG A 243 24.00 12.23 -10.96
C ARG A 243 25.37 12.70 -11.45
N GLY A 244 26.45 12.18 -10.85
CA GLY A 244 27.81 12.64 -11.15
C GLY A 244 28.14 14.03 -10.60
N THR A 245 27.32 14.60 -9.70
CA THR A 245 27.67 15.83 -8.96
C THR A 245 27.89 15.52 -7.49
N ARG A 246 28.65 16.37 -6.80
CA ARG A 246 28.83 16.31 -5.35
C ARG A 246 27.49 16.28 -4.60
N GLN A 247 26.51 17.08 -5.04
CA GLN A 247 25.20 17.11 -4.41
C GLN A 247 24.42 15.81 -4.64
N GLY A 248 24.49 15.21 -5.82
CA GLY A 248 23.85 13.91 -6.09
C GLY A 248 24.41 12.80 -5.20
N LEU A 249 25.74 12.77 -5.01
CA LEU A 249 26.39 11.83 -4.09
C LEU A 249 25.93 12.06 -2.63
N LEU A 250 25.89 13.31 -2.18
CA LEU A 250 25.38 13.66 -0.85
C LEU A 250 23.94 13.16 -0.66
N ASP A 251 23.03 13.50 -1.59
CA ASP A 251 21.60 13.17 -1.51
C ASP A 251 21.37 11.65 -1.42
N VAL A 252 22.09 10.84 -2.21
CA VAL A 252 21.91 9.37 -2.24
C VAL A 252 22.53 8.70 -1.01
N ILE A 253 23.73 9.13 -0.60
CA ILE A 253 24.37 8.56 0.58
C ILE A 253 23.58 8.93 1.83
N GLU A 254 23.11 10.17 1.96
CA GLU A 254 22.24 10.61 3.06
C GLU A 254 20.93 9.81 3.12
N LEU A 255 20.33 9.50 1.96
CA LEU A 255 19.15 8.64 1.93
C LEU A 255 19.45 7.22 2.45
N PHE A 256 20.63 6.69 2.13
CA PHE A 256 21.04 5.35 2.56
C PHE A 256 21.43 5.30 4.03
N THR A 257 22.23 6.24 4.52
CA THR A 257 22.73 6.28 5.91
C THR A 257 21.77 6.97 6.87
N GLY A 258 20.94 7.89 6.39
CA GLY A 258 20.12 8.81 7.20
C GLY A 258 20.90 10.03 7.72
N GLU A 259 22.17 10.19 7.36
CA GLU A 259 23.01 11.34 7.73
C GLU A 259 23.92 11.75 6.56
N PRO A 260 24.14 13.06 6.33
CA PRO A 260 24.96 13.51 5.22
C PRO A 260 26.42 13.08 5.41
N PRO A 261 27.09 12.52 4.38
CA PRO A 261 28.50 12.18 4.46
C PRO A 261 29.37 13.44 4.30
N LEU A 262 30.65 13.33 4.65
CA LEU A 262 31.64 14.36 4.32
C LEU A 262 32.41 13.95 3.08
N ILE A 263 32.38 14.78 2.04
CA ILE A 263 33.12 14.56 0.79
C ILE A 263 34.31 15.51 0.74
N ILE A 264 35.50 14.95 0.58
CA ILE A 264 36.77 15.67 0.45
C ILE A 264 37.33 15.46 -0.95
N GLU A 265 37.56 16.57 -1.66
CA GLU A 265 38.11 16.60 -3.01
C GLU A 265 39.56 17.12 -3.00
N GLN A 266 40.38 16.71 -3.97
CA GLN A 266 41.82 17.00 -3.99
C GLN A 266 42.14 18.50 -3.99
N TRP A 267 41.31 19.32 -4.65
CA TRP A 267 41.53 20.77 -4.71
C TRP A 267 41.48 21.42 -3.32
N GLN A 268 40.69 20.88 -2.38
CA GLN A 268 40.57 21.39 -1.02
C GLN A 268 41.85 21.18 -0.20
N ILE A 269 42.65 20.17 -0.57
CA ILE A 269 43.88 19.79 0.13
C ILE A 269 45.11 20.38 -0.56
N ARG A 270 44.99 20.77 -1.84
CA ARG A 270 46.09 21.19 -2.71
C ARG A 270 46.94 22.32 -2.11
N GLU A 271 46.34 23.29 -1.44
CA GLU A 271 47.08 24.40 -0.81
C GLU A 271 47.87 23.92 0.40
N TYR A 272 47.27 23.12 1.29
CA TYR A 272 47.94 22.55 2.46
C TYR A 272 49.11 21.62 2.08
N ARG A 273 49.02 20.98 0.91
CA ARG A 273 50.08 20.12 0.36
C ARG A 273 51.31 20.90 -0.11
N LYS A 274 51.13 22.13 -0.61
CA LYS A 274 52.23 22.94 -1.19
C LYS A 274 53.13 23.58 -0.12
N TYR A 275 52.58 23.91 1.05
CA TYR A 275 53.24 24.76 2.04
C TYR A 275 53.54 24.07 3.37
N SER A 276 53.36 22.75 3.48
CA SER A 276 53.57 22.04 4.75
C SER A 276 54.69 21.00 4.68
N ASP A 277 55.43 20.87 5.78
CA ASP A 277 56.34 19.75 6.08
C ASP A 277 55.58 18.40 6.23
N LYS A 278 54.26 18.41 6.02
CA LYS A 278 53.35 17.27 6.22
C LYS A 278 52.83 16.70 4.90
N LYS A 279 53.53 16.95 3.79
CA LYS A 279 53.14 16.44 2.47
C LYS A 279 52.98 14.91 2.47
N GLU A 280 53.99 14.17 2.93
CA GLU A 280 53.95 12.70 2.98
C GLU A 280 52.75 12.18 3.78
N PHE A 281 52.44 12.85 4.89
CA PHE A 281 51.30 12.54 5.73
C PHE A 281 49.94 12.76 5.03
N LEU A 282 49.79 13.89 4.32
CA LEU A 282 48.58 14.17 3.54
C LEU A 282 48.42 13.20 2.36
N ASP A 283 49.53 12.82 1.72
CA ASP A 283 49.57 11.87 0.61
C ASP A 283 49.10 10.48 1.07
N GLN A 284 49.49 10.06 2.28
CA GLN A 284 49.05 8.80 2.87
C GLN A 284 47.54 8.79 3.18
N LEU A 285 47.00 9.87 3.73
CA LEU A 285 45.58 9.94 4.13
C LEU A 285 44.62 10.14 2.96
N TYR A 286 44.96 11.03 2.02
CA TYR A 286 44.02 11.48 0.98
C TYR A 286 44.39 11.01 -0.43
N GLY A 287 45.51 10.31 -0.58
CA GLY A 287 46.00 9.85 -1.87
C GLY A 287 46.63 10.96 -2.70
N THR A 288 47.32 10.57 -3.78
CA THR A 288 48.06 11.47 -4.68
C THR A 288 47.36 11.74 -6.01
N ASP A 289 46.40 10.91 -6.39
CA ASP A 289 45.69 11.00 -7.67
C ASP A 289 44.66 12.14 -7.70
N GLU A 290 44.64 12.92 -8.79
CA GLU A 290 43.73 14.06 -8.94
C GLU A 290 42.27 13.64 -9.20
N ASN A 291 42.05 12.43 -9.73
CA ASN A 291 40.72 11.90 -10.05
C ASN A 291 40.10 11.10 -8.88
N THR A 292 40.70 11.19 -7.69
CA THR A 292 40.23 10.48 -6.50
C THR A 292 39.60 11.43 -5.50
N PHE A 293 38.42 11.08 -4.99
CA PHE A 293 37.79 11.81 -3.89
C PHE A 293 37.46 10.89 -2.71
N LEU A 294 37.49 11.43 -1.49
CA LEU A 294 37.21 10.68 -0.27
C LEU A 294 35.80 10.95 0.23
N ILE A 295 35.10 9.89 0.59
CA ILE A 295 33.81 9.94 1.27
C ILE A 295 34.02 9.42 2.69
N LEU A 296 33.78 10.28 3.68
CA LEU A 296 33.82 9.93 5.09
C LEU A 296 32.41 9.69 5.60
N VAL A 297 32.18 8.51 6.19
CA VAL A 297 30.93 8.13 6.84
C VAL A 297 31.19 7.62 8.26
N LYS A 298 30.20 7.68 9.15
CA LYS A 298 30.36 7.12 10.51
C LYS A 298 30.47 5.60 10.46
N GLU A 299 31.30 5.03 11.34
CA GLU A 299 31.54 3.58 11.43
C GLU A 299 30.26 2.74 11.57
N LYS A 300 29.21 3.25 12.22
CA LYS A 300 27.92 2.55 12.36
C LYS A 300 27.26 2.14 11.04
N TYR A 301 27.65 2.77 9.92
CA TYR A 301 27.12 2.47 8.59
C TYR A 301 28.03 1.54 7.76
N CYS A 302 29.22 1.22 8.28
CA CYS A 302 30.21 0.33 7.67
C CYS A 302 30.63 -0.79 8.64
N SER A 303 29.74 -1.17 9.56
CA SER A 303 30.09 -2.07 10.66
C SER A 303 30.25 -3.52 10.18
N GLY A 304 29.46 -3.93 9.18
CA GLY A 304 29.57 -5.22 8.50
C GLY A 304 30.19 -5.12 7.10
N LYS A 305 30.91 -6.18 6.68
CA LYS A 305 31.47 -6.30 5.32
C LYS A 305 30.42 -6.11 4.23
N ARG A 306 29.21 -6.66 4.45
CA ARG A 306 28.07 -6.55 3.53
C ARG A 306 27.57 -5.10 3.40
N GLU A 307 27.51 -4.35 4.51
CA GLU A 307 27.07 -2.94 4.51
C GLU A 307 28.09 -2.05 3.79
N GLN A 308 29.38 -2.33 4.01
CA GLN A 308 30.46 -1.61 3.35
C GLN A 308 30.47 -1.87 1.84
N GLU A 309 30.35 -3.13 1.40
CA GLU A 309 30.23 -3.49 -0.02
C GLU A 309 28.98 -2.86 -0.65
N ALA A 310 27.87 -2.87 0.08
CA ALA A 310 26.63 -2.27 -0.37
C ALA A 310 26.75 -0.75 -0.60
N LEU A 311 27.35 -0.03 0.35
CA LEU A 311 27.57 1.41 0.24
C LEU A 311 28.58 1.74 -0.87
N LEU A 312 29.63 0.94 -1.03
CA LEU A 312 30.59 1.09 -2.14
C LEU A 312 29.92 0.92 -3.51
N ASN A 313 29.09 -0.11 -3.69
CA ASN A 313 28.36 -0.32 -4.94
C ASN A 313 27.42 0.86 -5.26
N LEU A 314 26.70 1.35 -4.24
CA LEU A 314 25.84 2.53 -4.37
C LEU A 314 26.62 3.78 -4.76
N ILE A 315 27.78 4.00 -4.13
CA ILE A 315 28.66 5.14 -4.47
C ILE A 315 29.13 5.02 -5.92
N GLN A 316 29.56 3.84 -6.35
CA GLN A 316 30.03 3.62 -7.72
C GLN A 316 28.94 3.86 -8.76
N GLU A 317 27.68 3.52 -8.47
CA GLU A 317 26.56 3.79 -9.37
C GLU A 317 26.33 5.30 -9.62
N VAL A 318 26.54 6.13 -8.61
CA VAL A 318 26.26 7.59 -8.69
C VAL A 318 27.50 8.40 -9.04
N SER A 319 28.68 7.81 -8.89
CA SER A 319 29.97 8.46 -9.13
C SER A 319 30.11 8.93 -10.58
N PRO A 320 30.78 10.08 -10.80
CA PRO A 320 31.10 10.53 -12.14
C PRO A 320 32.00 9.51 -12.85
N ALA A 321 31.89 9.43 -14.18
CA ALA A 321 32.80 8.62 -14.98
C ALA A 321 34.26 9.07 -14.78
N HIS A 322 35.18 8.11 -14.77
CA HIS A 322 36.63 8.32 -14.61
C HIS A 322 37.09 8.91 -13.25
N MET A 323 36.22 8.95 -12.24
CA MET A 323 36.60 9.32 -10.87
C MET A 323 36.60 8.09 -9.96
N GLU A 324 37.59 8.00 -9.06
CA GLU A 324 37.68 6.94 -8.04
C GLU A 324 37.15 7.47 -6.70
N ALA A 325 36.15 6.79 -6.14
CA ALA A 325 35.61 7.11 -4.83
C ALA A 325 36.23 6.23 -3.75
N ARG A 326 36.86 6.83 -2.73
CA ARG A 326 37.41 6.11 -1.58
C ARG A 326 36.54 6.30 -0.35
N LEU A 327 35.96 5.21 0.14
CA LEU A 327 35.13 5.20 1.33
C LEU A 327 35.98 5.00 2.59
N VAL A 328 35.85 5.91 3.56
CA VAL A 328 36.51 5.83 4.87
C VAL A 328 35.47 5.84 5.97
N ALA A 329 35.49 4.81 6.80
CA ALA A 329 34.66 4.70 8.00
C ALA A 329 35.33 5.43 9.17
N LEU A 330 34.72 6.53 9.63
CA LEU A 330 35.15 7.30 10.78
C LEU A 330 34.80 6.58 12.06
N ARG A 331 35.83 6.03 12.70
CA ARG A 331 35.74 5.36 13.98
C ARG A 331 35.68 6.38 15.11
N GLN A 332 34.97 6.04 16.18
CA GLN A 332 34.78 6.88 17.35
C GLN A 332 35.91 6.68 18.38
N TYR A 333 37.15 6.84 17.97
CA TYR A 333 38.30 6.86 18.86
C TYR A 333 39.37 7.80 18.29
N MET A 334 40.32 8.23 19.12
CA MET A 334 41.41 9.12 18.68
C MET A 334 42.68 8.31 18.43
N ILE A 335 43.04 8.15 17.15
CA ILE A 335 44.38 7.74 16.74
C ILE A 335 45.02 8.91 16.01
N LEU A 336 46.14 9.40 16.55
CA LEU A 336 46.93 10.44 15.91
C LEU A 336 47.56 9.87 14.65
N GLY A 337 47.47 10.62 13.57
CA GLY A 337 48.01 10.21 12.28
C GLY A 337 47.02 9.46 11.38
N GLU A 338 45.80 9.19 11.84
CA GLU A 338 44.73 8.59 11.04
C GLU A 338 43.60 9.62 10.79
N HIS A 339 42.48 9.16 10.21
CA HIS A 339 41.26 9.93 10.00
C HIS A 339 40.52 10.26 11.31
N THR A 340 41.16 11.10 12.14
CA THR A 340 40.59 11.67 13.37
C THR A 340 40.42 13.17 13.19
N TYR A 341 39.17 13.63 13.15
CA TYR A 341 38.81 15.02 12.92
C TYR A 341 38.14 15.61 14.16
N LEU A 342 38.67 16.76 14.60
CA LEU A 342 38.15 17.48 15.75
C LEU A 342 36.70 17.92 15.51
N GLY A 343 35.81 17.58 16.44
CA GLY A 343 34.38 17.92 16.35
C GLY A 343 33.56 17.04 15.41
N VAL A 344 34.17 16.05 14.74
CA VAL A 344 33.46 15.09 13.88
C VAL A 344 33.44 13.70 14.50
N ASN A 345 34.61 13.09 14.72
CA ASN A 345 34.76 11.75 15.32
C ASN A 345 35.75 11.71 16.49
N SER A 346 36.37 12.84 16.84
CA SER A 346 37.14 12.97 18.07
C SER A 346 36.22 12.88 19.29
N GLY A 347 36.44 11.91 20.17
CA GLY A 347 35.76 11.79 21.46
C GLY A 347 36.76 11.52 22.58
N LEU A 348 36.62 12.21 23.71
CA LEU A 348 37.37 11.92 24.92
C LEU A 348 36.70 10.76 25.66
N GLY A 349 37.17 9.54 25.41
CA GLY A 349 36.83 8.35 26.18
C GLY A 349 35.37 7.89 26.04
N TYR A 350 35.17 6.70 25.50
CA TYR A 350 33.88 6.02 25.62
C TYR A 350 33.90 5.13 26.87
N TYR A 351 32.89 5.27 27.72
CA TYR A 351 32.64 4.32 28.80
C TYR A 351 32.27 2.97 28.17
N LYS A 352 33.22 2.05 28.05
CA LYS A 352 32.95 0.63 27.78
C LYS A 352 32.88 -0.09 29.14
N PRO A 353 31.74 -0.73 29.50
CA PRO A 353 31.68 -1.55 30.70
C PRO A 353 32.71 -2.68 30.56
N THR A 354 33.63 -2.76 31.51
CA THR A 354 34.69 -3.75 31.54
C THR A 354 34.06 -5.14 31.63
N ARG A 355 34.18 -5.94 30.56
CA ARG A 355 33.84 -7.37 30.59
C ARG A 355 35.10 -8.18 30.86
N LEU A 356 35.03 -9.10 31.81
CA LEU A 356 36.14 -9.97 32.24
C LEU A 356 36.30 -11.16 31.29
N ASP A 357 36.39 -10.88 29.98
CA ASP A 357 36.35 -11.91 28.92
C ASP A 357 37.74 -12.13 28.28
N GLY A 358 38.80 -11.53 28.87
CA GLY A 358 40.19 -11.62 28.39
C GLY A 358 40.48 -10.86 27.08
N LEU A 359 39.45 -10.47 26.31
CA LEU A 359 39.56 -9.77 25.02
C LEU A 359 39.28 -8.25 25.12
N SER A 360 38.64 -7.79 26.20
CA SER A 360 38.27 -6.40 26.45
C SER A 360 39.41 -5.64 27.14
N LEU A 361 40.54 -5.47 26.45
CA LEU A 361 41.68 -4.71 26.94
C LEU A 361 41.58 -3.23 26.51
N VAL A 362 41.52 -2.36 27.52
CA VAL A 362 41.84 -0.91 27.54
C VAL A 362 41.11 -0.04 26.51
N SER A 363 40.37 0.97 26.99
CA SER A 363 39.96 2.10 26.16
C SER A 363 41.20 2.83 25.64
N LEU A 364 41.65 2.48 24.43
CA LEU A 364 42.83 3.07 23.79
C LEU A 364 42.66 4.59 23.70
N THR A 365 43.30 5.28 24.64
CA THR A 365 43.66 6.69 24.52
C THR A 365 45.18 6.70 24.50
N SER A 366 45.77 6.41 23.34
CA SER A 366 47.22 6.46 23.16
C SER A 366 47.61 7.89 22.82
N ILE A 367 48.34 8.55 23.73
CA ILE A 367 49.01 9.82 23.48
C ILE A 367 50.51 9.54 23.57
N GLY A 368 51.18 9.37 22.42
CA GLY A 368 52.63 9.23 22.35
C GLY A 368 53.12 8.61 21.04
N LYS A 369 54.19 9.18 20.47
CA LYS A 369 54.94 8.62 19.33
C LYS A 369 55.37 7.19 19.63
N GLN A 370 55.07 6.25 18.72
CA GLN A 370 55.85 5.04 18.61
C GLN A 370 57.01 5.34 17.64
N GLU A 371 58.24 5.14 18.12
CA GLU A 371 59.48 5.20 17.34
C GLU A 371 59.54 4.11 16.26
#